data_AF-K6W7J3-F1
#
_entry.id   AF-K6W7J3-F1
#
_cell.length_a   1.000
_cell.length_b   1.000
_cell.length_c   1.000
_cell.angle_alpha   90.00
_cell.angle_beta   90.00
_cell.angle_gamma   90.00
#
_symmetry.space_group_name_H-M   'P 1'
#
loop_
_entity.id
_entity.type
_entity.pdbx_description
1 polymer ?
#
loop_
_entity_poly.entity_id
_entity_poly.type
_entity_poly.pdbx_seq_one_letter_code
_entity_poly.pdbx_strand_id
1 'polypeptide(L)'
;MSSHDQRADVDRQVARLTQWATANGHEVGEVVTEVGSGVNGKRPKIRRVLSDPSASVVVVEHRDRLARFGVEHLEAALSAQGRRIVVTDEGETEDDLVRDMIEVLTSMCARLYGRRGARNRAMRAVTATKHDEPVEASF
;
A
#
# COMPACT_ATOMS: atom_id res chain seq x y z
N MET A 1 3.91 12.32 11.97
CA MET A 1 5.05 12.73 11.13
C MET A 1 4.67 13.99 10.38
N SER A 2 5.59 14.95 10.25
CA SER A 2 5.37 16.17 9.47
C SER A 2 5.37 15.85 7.97
N SER A 3 4.75 16.70 7.15
CA SER A 3 4.83 16.60 5.69
C SER A 3 6.28 16.68 5.18
N HIS A 4 7.17 17.33 5.92
CA HIS A 4 8.60 17.39 5.58
C HIS A 4 9.29 16.03 5.77
N ASP A 5 8.98 15.33 6.87
CA ASP A 5 9.54 14.01 7.16
C ASP A 5 9.09 12.97 6.11
N GLN A 6 7.84 13.06 5.68
CA GLN A 6 7.29 12.19 4.63
C GLN A 6 8.00 12.41 3.28
N ARG A 7 8.34 13.66 2.94
CA ARG A 7 9.02 13.96 1.68
C ARG A 7 10.46 13.42 1.69
N ALA A 8 11.19 13.64 2.78
CA ALA A 8 12.53 13.10 2.94
C ALA A 8 12.58 11.57 2.96
N ASP A 9 11.51 10.91 3.43
CA ASP A 9 11.37 9.46 3.32
C ASP A 9 11.15 9.01 1.87
N VAL A 10 10.20 9.63 1.17
CA VAL A 10 9.95 9.34 -0.26
C VAL A 10 11.21 9.52 -1.11
N ASP A 11 11.97 10.59 -0.88
CA ASP A 11 13.22 10.83 -1.63
C ASP A 11 14.26 9.72 -1.39
N ARG A 12 14.36 9.21 -0.15
CA ARG A 12 15.23 8.07 0.18
C ARG A 12 14.75 6.77 -0.48
N GLN A 13 13.44 6.52 -0.52
CA GLN A 13 12.86 5.36 -1.21
C GLN A 13 13.15 5.41 -2.72
N VAL A 14 12.95 6.57 -3.34
CA VAL A 14 13.27 6.78 -4.76
C VAL A 14 14.75 6.47 -5.04
N ALA A 15 15.66 6.96 -4.21
CA ALA A 15 17.09 6.71 -4.38
C ALA A 15 17.42 5.21 -4.30
N ARG A 16 16.89 4.49 -3.29
CA ARG A 16 17.08 3.04 -3.15
C ARG A 16 16.53 2.26 -4.34
N LEU A 17 15.32 2.57 -4.77
CA LEU A 17 14.67 1.88 -5.90
C LEU A 17 15.40 2.13 -7.23
N THR A 18 15.84 3.37 -7.47
CA THR A 18 16.60 3.73 -8.68
C THR A 18 17.94 3.00 -8.72
N GLN A 19 18.65 2.94 -7.59
CA GLN A 19 19.90 2.21 -7.47
C GLN A 19 19.69 0.71 -7.68
N TRP A 20 18.67 0.13 -7.04
CA TRP A 20 18.30 -1.27 -7.21
C TRP A 20 17.96 -1.60 -8.66
N ALA A 21 17.13 -0.79 -9.31
CA ALA A 21 16.73 -0.97 -10.70
C ALA A 21 17.94 -0.98 -11.64
N THR A 22 18.82 0.01 -11.50
CA THR A 22 20.03 0.14 -12.31
C THR A 22 20.99 -1.04 -12.10
N ALA A 23 21.17 -1.47 -10.85
CA ALA A 23 22.01 -2.62 -10.51
C ALA A 23 21.49 -3.96 -11.07
N ASN A 24 20.17 -4.06 -11.29
CA ASN A 24 19.52 -5.23 -11.87
C ASN A 24 19.29 -5.11 -13.38
N GLY A 25 19.94 -4.14 -14.05
CA GLY A 25 19.91 -3.99 -15.51
C GLY A 25 18.61 -3.39 -16.05
N HIS A 26 17.81 -2.73 -15.20
CA HIS A 26 16.63 -1.99 -15.62
C HIS A 26 16.98 -0.54 -15.96
N GLU A 27 16.58 -0.07 -17.15
CA GLU A 27 16.58 1.36 -17.49
C GLU A 27 15.37 2.05 -16.85
N VAL A 28 15.60 3.11 -16.09
CA VAL A 28 14.54 3.85 -15.39
C VAL A 28 13.91 4.86 -16.34
N GLY A 29 12.77 4.51 -16.94
CA GLY A 29 12.03 5.40 -17.83
C GLY A 29 11.25 6.51 -17.10
N GLU A 30 10.67 6.20 -15.93
CA GLU A 30 9.92 7.17 -15.14
C GLU A 30 9.98 6.82 -13.64
N VAL A 31 10.10 7.85 -12.79
CA VAL A 31 9.92 7.74 -11.33
C VAL A 31 8.60 8.38 -10.93
N VAL A 32 7.73 7.63 -10.26
CA VAL A 32 6.38 8.08 -9.88
C VAL A 32 6.21 7.98 -8.37
N THR A 33 5.97 9.11 -7.72
CA THR A 33 5.74 9.18 -6.27
C THR A 33 4.32 9.62 -5.96
N GLU A 34 3.66 8.94 -5.03
CA GLU A 34 2.30 9.28 -4.60
C GLU A 34 2.14 9.06 -3.10
N VAL A 35 1.51 10.02 -2.42
CA VAL A 35 1.15 9.88 -1.01
C VAL A 35 -0.32 9.50 -0.91
N GLY A 36 -0.61 8.34 -0.32
CA GLY A 36 -1.97 7.86 -0.11
C GLY A 36 -1.98 6.47 0.53
N SER A 37 -3.11 6.10 1.13
CA SER A 37 -3.28 4.76 1.73
C SER A 37 -3.25 3.65 0.67
N GLY A 38 -2.71 2.49 1.05
CA GLY A 38 -2.72 1.27 0.24
C GLY A 38 -4.14 0.75 -0.04
N VAL A 39 -5.14 1.11 0.76
CA VAL A 39 -6.55 0.73 0.55
C VAL A 39 -7.28 1.65 -0.43
N ASN A 40 -6.69 2.81 -0.77
CA ASN A 40 -7.27 3.71 -1.75
C ASN A 40 -6.97 3.24 -3.18
N GLY A 41 -7.91 2.46 -3.75
CA GLY A 41 -7.86 2.01 -5.15
C GLY A 41 -8.07 3.12 -6.21
N LYS A 42 -8.30 4.38 -5.81
CA LYS A 42 -8.50 5.52 -6.73
C LYS A 42 -7.29 6.44 -6.87
N ARG A 43 -6.15 6.06 -6.29
CA ARG A 43 -4.88 6.79 -6.40
C ARG A 43 -4.57 7.11 -7.89
N PRO A 44 -4.56 8.39 -8.30
CA PRO A 44 -4.46 8.75 -9.72
C PRO A 44 -3.13 8.36 -10.37
N LYS A 45 -1.99 8.45 -9.67
CA LYS A 45 -0.69 8.21 -10.31
C LYS A 45 -0.44 6.72 -10.51
N ILE A 46 -0.74 5.88 -9.50
CA ILE A 46 -0.69 4.42 -9.68
C ILE A 46 -1.64 3.95 -10.78
N ARG A 47 -2.86 4.51 -10.86
CA ARG A 47 -3.81 4.16 -11.92
C ARG A 47 -3.28 4.52 -13.30
N ARG A 48 -2.60 5.66 -13.43
CA ARG A 48 -1.93 6.07 -14.68
C ARG A 48 -0.86 5.06 -15.09
N VAL A 49 0.05 4.69 -14.18
CA VAL A 49 1.13 3.71 -14.46
C VAL A 49 0.56 2.34 -14.87
N LEU A 50 -0.44 1.86 -14.13
CA LEU A 50 -1.06 0.57 -14.44
C LEU A 50 -1.82 0.57 -15.77
N SER A 51 -2.35 1.72 -16.19
CA SER A 51 -3.07 1.88 -17.46
C SER A 51 -2.15 2.16 -18.66
N ASP A 52 -0.89 2.48 -18.42
CA ASP A 52 0.09 2.76 -19.47
C ASP A 52 0.71 1.44 -19.99
N PRO A 53 0.43 1.03 -21.24
CA PRO A 53 0.97 -0.22 -21.79
C PRO A 53 2.48 -0.16 -22.04
N SER A 54 3.09 1.03 -22.09
CA SER A 54 4.54 1.17 -22.28
C SER A 54 5.34 0.81 -21.02
N ALA A 55 4.71 0.85 -19.84
CA ALA A 55 5.33 0.47 -18.58
C ALA A 55 5.42 -1.07 -18.44
N SER A 56 6.49 -1.66 -18.97
CA SER A 56 6.72 -3.11 -19.00
C SER A 56 7.09 -3.71 -17.63
N VAL A 57 7.85 -2.98 -16.83
CA VAL A 57 8.27 -3.39 -15.48
C VAL A 57 7.92 -2.28 -14.49
N VAL A 58 7.11 -2.62 -13.49
CA VAL A 58 6.77 -1.70 -12.39
C VAL A 58 7.54 -2.15 -11.15
N VAL A 59 8.53 -1.37 -10.74
CA VAL A 59 9.32 -1.64 -9.54
C VAL A 59 8.73 -0.89 -8.36
N VAL A 60 8.45 -1.59 -7.27
CA VAL A 60 7.97 -1.04 -6.00
C VAL A 60 8.82 -1.55 -4.86
N GLU A 61 8.92 -0.78 -3.78
CA GLU A 61 9.70 -1.19 -2.62
C GLU A 61 9.01 -2.37 -1.92
N HIS A 62 7.75 -2.18 -1.52
CA HIS A 62 6.92 -3.19 -0.87
C HIS A 62 5.60 -3.38 -1.61
N ARG A 63 4.96 -4.55 -1.41
CA ARG A 63 3.65 -4.87 -2.02
C ARG A 63 2.55 -3.89 -1.59
N ASP A 64 2.53 -3.52 -0.32
CA ASP A 64 1.52 -2.62 0.26
C ASP A 64 1.59 -1.18 -0.30
N ARG A 65 2.76 -0.76 -0.80
CA ARG A 65 2.92 0.50 -1.55
C ARG A 65 2.10 0.49 -2.84
N LEU A 66 1.96 -0.68 -3.48
CA LEU A 66 1.10 -0.84 -4.65
C LEU A 66 -0.38 -0.92 -4.25
N ALA A 67 -0.75 -1.80 -3.33
CA ALA A 67 -2.10 -1.90 -2.79
C ALA A 67 -2.10 -2.76 -1.54
N ARG A 68 -3.00 -2.48 -0.59
CA ARG A 68 -3.16 -3.32 0.60
C ARG A 68 -3.78 -4.69 0.27
N PHE A 69 -4.61 -4.75 -0.76
CA PHE A 69 -5.31 -5.97 -1.18
C PHE A 69 -5.33 -6.06 -2.71
N GLY A 70 -5.37 -7.29 -3.22
CA GLY A 70 -5.56 -7.55 -4.65
C GLY A 70 -4.31 -7.34 -5.51
N VAL A 71 -3.12 -7.30 -4.90
CA VAL A 71 -1.85 -7.20 -5.62
C VAL A 71 -1.66 -8.40 -6.56
N GLU A 72 -2.06 -9.60 -6.13
CA GLU A 72 -1.97 -10.82 -6.92
C GLU A 72 -2.84 -10.75 -8.19
N HIS A 73 -4.00 -10.09 -8.10
CA HIS A 73 -4.88 -9.86 -9.25
C HIS A 73 -4.26 -8.85 -10.22
N LEU A 74 -3.60 -7.81 -9.70
CA LEU A 74 -2.85 -6.85 -10.51
C LEU A 74 -1.66 -7.51 -11.21
N GLU A 75 -0.89 -8.33 -10.49
CA GLU A 75 0.22 -9.12 -11.03
C GLU A 75 -0.26 -10.05 -12.15
N ALA A 76 -1.36 -10.78 -11.94
CA ALA A 76 -1.93 -11.66 -12.96
C ALA A 76 -2.39 -10.88 -14.21
N ALA A 77 -3.09 -9.75 -14.02
CA ALA A 77 -3.57 -8.93 -15.12
C ALA A 77 -2.44 -8.30 -15.94
N LEU A 78 -1.38 -7.83 -15.28
CA LEU A 78 -0.19 -7.31 -15.94
C LEU A 78 0.61 -8.41 -16.64
N SER A 79 0.75 -9.58 -16.01
CA SER A 79 1.47 -10.73 -16.58
C SER A 79 0.81 -11.22 -17.87
N ALA A 80 -0.53 -11.19 -17.94
CA ALA A 80 -1.27 -11.50 -19.17
C ALA A 80 -0.95 -10.53 -20.33
N GLN A 81 -0.41 -9.34 -20.04
CA GLN A 81 0.03 -8.34 -21.01
C GLN A 81 1.55 -8.38 -21.27
N GLY A 82 2.27 -9.36 -20.71
CA GLY A 82 3.74 -9.41 -20.77
C GLY A 82 4.43 -8.38 -19.87
N ARG A 83 3.71 -7.82 -18.89
CA ARG A 83 4.20 -6.82 -17.94
C ARG A 83 4.40 -7.47 -16.58
N ARG A 84 5.31 -6.94 -15.76
CA ARG A 84 5.61 -7.52 -14.44
C ARG A 84 5.73 -6.46 -13.35
N ILE A 85 5.32 -6.84 -12.14
CA ILE A 85 5.61 -6.10 -10.92
C ILE A 85 6.83 -6.72 -10.27
N VAL A 86 7.76 -5.88 -9.81
CA VAL A 86 8.96 -6.30 -9.07
C VAL A 86 8.93 -5.63 -7.72
N VAL A 87 8.99 -6.43 -6.66
CA VAL A 87 9.02 -5.96 -5.28
C VAL A 87 10.45 -6.12 -4.77
N THR A 88 11.07 -5.06 -4.28
CA THR A 88 12.48 -5.10 -3.85
C THR A 88 12.65 -5.50 -2.39
N ASP A 89 11.62 -5.33 -1.57
CA ASP A 89 11.59 -5.67 -0.15
C ASP A 89 10.19 -6.18 0.24
N GLU A 90 10.12 -7.37 0.84
CA GLU A 90 8.85 -8.00 1.21
C GLU A 90 8.26 -7.50 2.54
N GLY A 91 8.97 -6.65 3.28
CA GLY A 91 8.49 -6.12 4.56
C GLY A 91 7.26 -5.22 4.44
N GLU A 92 6.46 -5.15 5.50
CA GLU A 92 5.42 -4.12 5.67
C GLU A 92 5.71 -3.29 6.93
N THR A 93 5.31 -2.01 6.95
CA THR A 93 5.44 -1.19 8.16
C THR A 93 4.16 -1.27 9.00
N GLU A 94 4.28 -1.65 10.28
CA GLU A 94 3.14 -1.85 11.21
C GLU A 94 2.21 -0.62 11.33
N ASP A 95 2.78 0.59 11.31
CA ASP A 95 2.00 1.84 11.37
C ASP A 95 1.07 2.02 10.15
N ASP A 96 1.50 1.59 8.97
CA ASP A 96 0.71 1.68 7.74
C ASP A 96 -0.45 0.67 7.77
N LEU A 97 -0.23 -0.51 8.37
CA LEU A 97 -1.26 -1.55 8.58
C LEU A 97 -2.39 -1.06 9.50
N VAL A 98 -2.04 -0.49 10.67
CA VAL A 98 -3.03 0.02 11.63
C VAL A 98 -3.86 1.14 11.00
N ARG A 99 -3.22 2.04 10.25
CA ARG A 99 -3.89 3.12 9.54
C ARG A 99 -4.87 2.59 8.49
N ASP A 100 -4.44 1.63 7.68
CA ASP A 100 -5.27 1.04 6.63
C ASP A 100 -6.47 0.28 7.23
N MET A 101 -6.29 -0.42 8.34
CA MET A 101 -7.38 -1.07 9.07
C MET A 101 -8.41 -0.04 9.58
N ILE A 102 -7.97 1.07 10.16
CA ILE A 102 -8.88 2.14 10.59
C ILE A 102 -9.65 2.71 9.40
N GLU A 103 -9.01 2.89 8.24
CA GLU A 103 -9.65 3.40 7.03
C GLU A 103 -10.73 2.44 6.50
N VAL A 104 -10.41 1.14 6.40
CA VAL A 104 -11.36 0.09 6.00
C VAL A 104 -12.55 0.04 6.94
N LEU A 105 -12.31 -0.04 8.25
CA LEU A 105 -13.38 -0.08 9.25
C LEU A 105 -14.20 1.21 9.25
N THR A 106 -13.58 2.37 9.03
CA THR A 106 -14.29 3.64 8.91
C THR A 106 -15.22 3.63 7.70
N SER A 107 -14.75 3.15 6.55
CA SER A 107 -15.54 2.99 5.33
C SER A 107 -16.73 2.05 5.55
N MET A 108 -16.49 0.89 6.18
CA MET A 108 -17.54 -0.08 6.52
C MET A 108 -18.55 0.53 7.49
N CYS A 109 -18.10 1.17 8.57
CA CYS A 109 -18.98 1.82 9.55
C CYS A 109 -19.81 2.94 8.91
N ALA A 110 -19.24 3.71 7.99
CA ALA A 110 -19.96 4.76 7.29
C ALA A 110 -21.08 4.20 6.39
N ARG A 111 -20.85 3.04 5.77
CA ARG A 111 -21.82 2.33 4.93
C ARG A 111 -22.92 1.66 5.76
N LEU A 112 -22.58 1.06 6.89
CA LEU A 112 -23.52 0.32 7.75
C LEU A 112 -24.32 1.23 8.68
N TYR A 113 -23.68 2.24 9.27
CA TYR A 113 -24.24 3.03 10.39
C TYR A 113 -24.31 4.54 10.10
N GLY A 114 -24.02 4.93 8.87
CA GLY A 114 -23.92 6.33 8.47
C GLY A 114 -22.59 6.99 8.85
N ARG A 115 -22.31 8.13 8.21
CA ARG A 115 -21.01 8.82 8.32
C ARG A 115 -20.73 9.36 9.73
N ARG A 116 -21.76 9.74 10.48
CA ARG A 116 -21.60 10.33 11.81
C ARG A 116 -21.08 9.28 12.80
N GLY A 117 -19.89 9.53 13.35
CA GLY A 117 -19.24 8.65 14.32
C GLY A 117 -18.61 7.38 13.74
N ALA A 118 -18.56 7.22 12.41
CA ALA A 118 -17.96 6.04 11.76
C ALA A 118 -16.48 5.85 12.16
N ARG A 119 -15.69 6.94 12.13
CA ARG A 119 -14.29 6.92 12.56
C ARG A 119 -14.12 6.52 14.03
N ASN A 120 -14.98 7.04 14.92
CA ASN A 120 -14.92 6.70 16.35
C ASN A 120 -15.27 5.23 16.59
N ARG A 121 -16.24 4.68 15.86
CA ARG A 121 -16.56 3.25 15.90
C ARG A 121 -15.37 2.40 15.44
N ALA A 122 -14.76 2.77 14.31
CA ALA A 122 -13.58 2.10 13.79
C ALA A 122 -12.41 2.12 14.77
N MET A 123 -12.09 3.28 15.35
CA MET A 123 -11.02 3.38 16.35
C MET A 123 -11.30 2.51 17.58
N ARG A 124 -12.53 2.51 18.12
CA ARG A 124 -12.89 1.64 19.25
C ARG A 124 -12.73 0.16 18.92
N ALA A 125 -13.12 -0.27 17.72
CA ALA A 125 -12.95 -1.65 17.29
C ALA A 125 -11.47 -2.04 17.25
N VAL A 126 -10.61 -1.20 16.66
CA VAL A 126 -9.16 -1.43 16.60
C VAL A 126 -8.50 -1.41 17.98
N THR A 127 -8.96 -0.55 18.90
CA THR A 127 -8.40 -0.53 20.26
C THR A 127 -8.83 -1.76 21.05
N ALA A 128 -10.06 -2.25 20.88
CA ALA A 128 -10.54 -3.45 21.56
C ALA A 128 -9.69 -4.69 21.22
N THR A 129 -9.23 -4.83 19.97
CA THR A 129 -8.38 -5.96 19.54
C THR A 129 -6.95 -5.92 20.10
N LYS A 130 -6.52 -4.82 20.72
CA LYS A 130 -5.20 -4.74 21.38
C LYS A 130 -5.18 -5.32 22.80
N HIS A 131 -6.34 -5.71 23.33
CA HIS A 131 -6.51 -6.19 24.71
C HIS A 131 -6.81 -7.68 24.83
N ASP A 132 -6.78 -8.46 23.74
CA ASP A 132 -6.92 -9.92 23.80
C ASP A 132 -5.54 -10.57 24.00
N GLU A 133 -5.26 -11.00 25.24
CA GLU A 133 -4.27 -12.07 25.50
C GLU A 133 -4.72 -13.37 24.80
N PRO A 134 -3.79 -14.22 24.33
CA PRO A 134 -4.17 -15.45 23.65
C PRO A 134 -4.98 -16.34 24.58
N VAL A 135 -6.18 -16.74 24.14
CA VAL A 135 -6.94 -17.81 24.79
C VAL A 135 -6.11 -19.08 24.65
N GLU A 136 -5.43 -19.50 25.72
CA GLU A 136 -4.82 -20.82 25.79
C GLU A 136 -5.93 -21.86 25.55
N ALA A 137 -5.88 -22.51 24.39
CA ALA A 137 -6.68 -23.68 24.11
C ALA A 137 -6.25 -24.79 25.07
N SER A 138 -7.01 -24.98 26.14
CA SER A 138 -6.89 -26.16 26.99
C SER A 138 -7.42 -27.37 26.20
N PHE A 139 -6.53 -28.33 25.93
CA PHE A 139 -6.88 -29.65 25.40
C PHE A 139 -7.51 -30.51 26.49
#